data_AF-A0A3T0KU53-F1
#
_entry.id   AF-A0A3T0KU53-F1
#
_cell.length_a   1.000
_cell.length_b   1.000
_cell.length_c   1.000
_cell.angle_alpha   90.00
_cell.angle_beta   90.00
_cell.angle_gamma   90.00
#
_symmetry.space_group_name_H-M   'P 1'
#
loop_
_entity.id
_entity.type
_entity.pdbx_description
1 polymer ?
#
loop_
_entity_poly.entity_id
_entity_poly.type
_entity_poly.pdbx_seq_one_letter_code
_entity_poly.pdbx_strand_id
1 'polypeptide(L)' 'MAYQYSKGWFIAELKKMGIKHHPVERRKLELYKTYVLRNLYKELQK' A
#
# COMPACT_ATOMS: atom_id res chain seq x y z
N MET A 1 16.02 2.68 -5.60
CA MET A 1 15.35 3.56 -4.61
C MET A 1 13.90 3.78 -5.04
N ALA A 2 12.91 3.62 -4.17
CA ALA A 2 11.55 4.06 -4.46
C ALA A 2 11.40 5.53 -4.04
N TYR A 3 10.95 6.40 -4.94
CA TYR A 3 10.67 7.80 -4.63
C TYR A 3 9.56 7.91 -3.56
N GLN A 4 9.71 8.79 -2.58
CA GLN A 4 8.66 9.02 -1.57
C GLN A 4 7.31 9.31 -2.26
N TYR A 5 6.24 8.71 -1.73
CA TYR A 5 4.87 8.76 -2.29
C TYR A 5 4.67 8.16 -3.69
N SER A 6 5.67 7.45 -4.23
CA SER A 6 5.47 6.59 -5.40
C SER A 6 4.69 5.34 -5.03
N LYS A 7 4.15 4.65 -6.05
CA LYS A 7 3.49 3.34 -5.87
C LYS A 7 4.37 2.36 -5.10
N GLY A 8 5.66 2.26 -5.48
CA GLY A 8 6.61 1.37 -4.83
C GLY A 8 6.86 1.74 -3.37
N TRP A 9 6.85 3.04 -3.03
CA TRP A 9 6.99 3.50 -1.65
C TRP A 9 5.80 3.09 -0.78
N PHE A 10 4.57 3.26 -1.27
CA PHE A 10 3.38 2.78 -0.55
C PHE A 10 3.37 1.26 -0.38
N ILE A 11 3.76 0.50 -1.40
CA ILE A 11 3.86 -0.97 -1.29
C ILE A 11 4.90 -1.36 -0.24
N ALA A 12 6.06 -0.69 -0.23
CA ALA A 12 7.11 -0.96 0.74
C ALA A 12 6.65 -0.66 2.18
N GLU A 13 6.03 0.49 2.41
CA GLU A 13 5.51 0.84 3.74
C GLU A 13 4.40 -0.10 4.21
N LEU A 14 3.43 -0.41 3.35
CA LEU A 14 2.38 -1.38 3.68
C LEU A 14 2.96 -2.77 3.97
N LYS A 15 3.96 -3.22 3.22
CA LYS A 15 4.66 -4.49 3.48
C LYS A 15 5.44 -4.46 4.80
N LYS A 16 6.07 -3.32 5.17
CA LYS A 16 6.72 -3.15 6.48
C LYS A 16 5.72 -3.26 7.64
N MET A 17 4.49 -2.80 7.43
CA MET A 17 3.38 -2.96 8.38
C MET A 17 2.79 -4.39 8.40
N GLY A 18 3.36 -5.34 7.65
CA GLY A 18 2.89 -6.72 7.57
C GLY A 18 1.76 -6.96 6.55
N ILE A 19 1.34 -5.92 5.82
CA ILE A 19 0.22 -6.00 4.88
C ILE A 19 0.75 -6.39 3.51
N LYS A 20 0.46 -7.62 3.11
CA LYS A 20 0.81 -8.17 1.78
C LYS A 20 -0.37 -8.12 0.80
N HIS A 21 -1.59 -8.06 1.33
CA HIS A 21 -2.84 -8.10 0.60
C HIS A 21 -3.77 -7.00 1.09
N HIS A 22 -4.60 -6.46 0.19
CA HIS A 22 -5.60 -5.47 0.58
C HIS A 22 -6.67 -6.12 1.49
N PRO A 23 -7.09 -5.48 2.60
CA PRO A 23 -7.99 -6.09 3.58
C PRO A 23 -9.37 -6.47 3.00
N VAL A 24 -9.88 -5.66 2.08
CA VAL A 24 -11.21 -5.87 1.45
C VAL A 24 -11.18 -6.99 0.40
N GLU A 25 -10.48 -6.77 -0.71
CA GLU A 25 -10.48 -7.69 -1.86
C GLU A 25 -9.47 -8.86 -1.72
N ARG A 26 -8.59 -8.85 -0.71
CA ARG A 26 -7.53 -9.86 -0.47
C ARG A 26 -6.55 -10.09 -1.63
N ARG A 27 -6.53 -9.21 -2.63
CA ARG A 27 -5.54 -9.26 -3.72
C ARG A 27 -4.20 -8.63 -3.31
N LYS A 28 -3.14 -8.98 -4.04
CA LYS A 28 -1.79 -8.42 -3.85
C LYS A 28 -1.80 -6.89 -4.03
N LEU A 29 -1.05 -6.18 -3.19
CA LEU A 29 -0.95 -4.71 -3.25
C LEU A 29 -0.46 -4.19 -4.62
N GLU A 30 0.34 -4.97 -5.31
CA GLU A 30 0.91 -4.62 -6.63
C GLU A 30 -0.15 -4.47 -7.73
N LEU A 31 -1.31 -5.11 -7.58
CA LEU A 31 -2.42 -5.05 -8.54
C LEU A 31 -3.23 -3.76 -8.41
N TYR A 32 -3.10 -3.04 -7.29
CA TYR A 32 -3.87 -1.82 -7.07
C TYR A 32 -3.17 -0.58 -7.63
N LYS A 33 -4.00 0.42 -7.94
CA LYS A 33 -3.54 1.76 -8.33
C LYS A 33 -2.99 2.49 -7.10
N THR A 34 -2.09 3.45 -7.34
CA THR A 34 -1.41 4.21 -6.29
C THR A 34 -2.38 4.90 -5.33
N TYR A 35 -3.51 5.44 -5.82
CA TYR A 35 -4.49 6.12 -4.96
C TYR A 35 -5.16 5.17 -3.96
N VAL A 36 -5.35 3.89 -4.32
CA VAL A 36 -5.90 2.87 -3.42
C VAL A 36 -4.90 2.59 -2.30
N LEU A 37 -3.64 2.39 -2.65
CA LEU A 37 -2.57 2.15 -1.68
C LEU A 37 -2.35 3.35 -0.75
N ARG A 38 -2.46 4.57 -1.29
CA ARG A 38 -2.40 5.81 -0.50
C ARG A 38 -3.55 5.89 0.50
N ASN A 39 -4.76 5.57 0.07
CA ASN A 39 -5.92 5.57 0.96
C ASN A 39 -5.79 4.50 2.04
N LEU A 40 -5.41 3.27 1.67
CA LEU A 40 -5.15 2.19 2.61
C LEU A 40 -4.08 2.59 3.64
N TYR A 41 -2.96 3.17 3.19
CA TYR A 41 -1.92 3.68 4.08
C TYR A 41 -2.45 4.75 5.04
N LYS A 42 -3.28 5.67 4.55
CA LYS A 42 -3.91 6.72 5.37
C LYS A 42 -4.90 6.15 6.39
N GLU A 43 -5.66 5.13 6.02
CA GLU A 43 -6.61 4.44 6.92
C GLU A 43 -5.90 3.70 8.05
N LEU A 44 -4.71 3.14 7.79
CA LEU A 44 -3.92 2.40 8.77
C LEU A 44 -3.09 3.28 9.72
N GLN A 45 -2.86 4.53 9.35
CA GLN A 45 -2.15 5.53 10.17
C GLN A 45 -3.09 6.32 11.10
N LYS A 46 -4.38 6.01 11.07
CA LYS A 46 -5.41 6.65 11.89
C LYS A 46 -5.66 5.83 13.16
#